data_AF-A0A0P7HWU7-F1
#
_entry.id   AF-A0A0P7HWU7-F1
#
_cell.length_a   1.000
_cell.length_b   1.000
_cell.length_c   1.000
_cell.angle_alpha   90.00
_cell.angle_beta   90.00
_cell.angle_gamma   90.00
#
_symmetry.space_group_name_H-M   'P 1'
#
loop_
_entity.id
_entity.type
_entity.pdbx_description
1 polymer ?
#
loop_
_entity_poly.entity_id
_entity_poly.type
_entity_poly.pdbx_seq_one_letter_code
_entity_poly.pdbx_strand_id
1 'polypeptide(L)'
;METGNAESDVSESVSISLLIAVVATALIYLELWGGSLPAFDAGEIALGIGLGLVAGAAFYYRGTRSTRLDDVPPLAIFLALAMTVYVFFPEGLPPVVELAIVVGVWTDAVLRAGAKVV
;
A
#
# COMPACT_ATOMS: atom_id res chain seq x y z
N MET A 1 0.12 -31.39 15.21
CA MET A 1 -0.93 -30.76 14.38
C MET A 1 -0.87 -29.26 14.66
N GLU A 2 0.06 -28.56 14.03
CA GLU A 2 0.25 -27.09 14.18
C GLU A 2 0.47 -26.39 12.83
N THR A 3 0.69 -27.15 11.76
CA THR A 3 0.91 -26.62 10.40
C THR A 3 -0.34 -25.97 9.81
N GLY A 4 -1.54 -26.41 10.20
CA GLY A 4 -2.80 -25.88 9.67
C GLY A 4 -3.11 -24.43 10.07
N ASN A 5 -2.57 -23.94 11.19
CA ASN A 5 -2.83 -22.58 11.68
C ASN A 5 -1.90 -21.55 11.01
N ALA A 6 -0.63 -21.91 10.78
CA ALA A 6 0.32 -21.04 10.10
C ALA A 6 -0.02 -20.85 8.61
N GLU A 7 -0.52 -21.90 7.96
CA GLU A 7 -0.90 -21.85 6.54
C GLU A 7 -2.16 -21.01 6.30
N SER A 8 -3.13 -21.03 7.23
CA SER A 8 -4.30 -20.15 7.19
C SER A 8 -3.94 -18.68 7.40
N ASP A 9 -3.08 -18.37 8.38
CA ASP A 9 -2.69 -16.99 8.70
C ASP A 9 -1.93 -16.32 7.53
N VAL A 10 -1.09 -17.08 6.83
CA VAL A 10 -0.38 -16.59 5.64
C VAL A 10 -1.33 -16.38 4.46
N SER A 11 -2.26 -17.31 4.23
CA SER A 11 -3.24 -17.20 3.14
C SER A 11 -4.22 -16.04 3.36
N GLU A 12 -4.59 -15.79 4.62
CA GLU A 12 -5.40 -14.64 5.02
C GLU A 12 -4.63 -13.33 4.80
N SER A 13 -3.35 -13.26 5.21
CA SER A 13 -2.51 -12.07 4.99
C SER A 13 -2.37 -11.72 3.50
N VAL A 14 -2.15 -12.72 2.63
CA VAL A 14 -2.05 -12.49 1.17
C VAL A 14 -3.39 -11.99 0.61
N SER A 15 -4.50 -12.60 1.03
CA SER A 15 -5.84 -12.21 0.54
C SER A 15 -6.21 -10.79 0.96
N ILE A 16 -5.86 -10.41 2.19
CA ILE A 16 -6.07 -9.05 2.71
C ILE A 16 -5.20 -8.05 1.92
N SER A 17 -3.91 -8.31 1.74
CA SER A 17 -3.03 -7.42 0.97
C SER A 17 -3.46 -7.28 -0.48
N LEU A 18 -3.93 -8.36 -1.11
CA LEU A 18 -4.47 -8.32 -2.47
C LEU A 18 -5.74 -7.44 -2.54
N LEU A 19 -6.67 -7.61 -1.59
CA LEU A 19 -7.87 -6.80 -1.51
C LEU A 19 -7.52 -5.31 -1.32
N ILE A 20 -6.59 -5.01 -0.42
CA ILE A 20 -6.10 -3.64 -0.21
C ILE A 20 -5.51 -3.07 -1.49
N ALA A 21 -4.68 -3.84 -2.21
CA ALA A 21 -4.07 -3.38 -3.46
C ALA A 21 -5.12 -3.04 -4.51
N VAL A 22 -6.11 -3.91 -4.73
CA VAL A 22 -7.19 -3.68 -5.69
C VAL A 22 -8.06 -2.49 -5.30
N VAL A 23 -8.48 -2.40 -4.03
CA VAL A 23 -9.32 -1.30 -3.54
C VAL A 23 -8.56 0.03 -3.62
N ALA A 24 -7.31 0.07 -3.19
CA ALA A 24 -6.49 1.27 -3.29
C ALA A 24 -6.28 1.70 -4.75
N THR A 25 -5.99 0.78 -5.67
CA THR A 25 -5.88 1.09 -7.10
C THR A 25 -7.21 1.61 -7.65
N ALA A 26 -8.34 1.01 -7.28
CA ALA A 26 -9.66 1.46 -7.73
C ALA A 26 -10.00 2.87 -7.22
N LEU A 27 -9.74 3.14 -5.93
CA LEU A 27 -9.95 4.48 -5.35
C LEU A 27 -9.06 5.52 -6.00
N ILE A 28 -7.77 5.23 -6.20
CA ILE A 28 -6.85 6.17 -6.85
C ILE A 28 -7.30 6.43 -8.29
N TYR A 29 -7.64 5.38 -9.04
CA TYR A 29 -8.06 5.51 -10.43
C TYR A 29 -9.37 6.30 -10.58
N LEU A 30 -10.37 6.02 -9.75
CA LEU A 30 -11.70 6.63 -9.88
C LEU A 30 -11.77 8.01 -9.22
N GLU A 31 -11.26 8.16 -8.00
CA GLU A 31 -11.44 9.37 -7.19
C GLU A 31 -10.33 10.40 -7.42
N LEU A 32 -9.07 9.97 -7.56
CA LEU A 32 -7.93 10.89 -7.68
C LEU A 32 -7.59 11.19 -9.14
N TRP A 33 -7.63 10.18 -9.99
CA TRP A 33 -7.30 10.29 -11.41
C TRP A 33 -8.52 10.55 -12.31
N GLY A 34 -9.73 10.56 -11.74
CA GLY A 34 -10.97 10.84 -12.46
C GLY A 34 -11.26 9.83 -13.59
N GLY A 35 -10.77 8.60 -13.47
CA GLY A 35 -10.95 7.55 -14.46
C GLY A 35 -10.01 7.62 -15.66
N SER A 36 -8.92 8.40 -15.59
CA SER A 36 -7.92 8.50 -16.65
C SER A 36 -6.50 8.61 -16.08
N LEU A 37 -5.54 7.91 -16.66
CA LEU A 37 -4.14 8.00 -16.21
C LEU A 37 -3.62 9.45 -16.36
N PRO A 38 -3.02 10.03 -15.31
CA PRO A 38 -2.32 11.30 -15.41
C PRO A 38 -1.20 11.22 -16.45
N ALA A 39 -0.91 12.36 -17.09
CA ALA A 39 0.23 12.46 -17.98
C ALA A 39 1.51 12.53 -17.15
N PHE A 40 2.24 11.42 -17.11
CA PHE A 40 3.53 11.35 -16.44
C PHE A 40 4.67 11.49 -17.43
N ASP A 41 5.73 12.20 -17.03
CA ASP A 41 7.02 12.07 -17.69
C ASP A 41 7.80 10.82 -17.22
N ALA A 42 8.87 10.47 -17.94
CA ALA A 42 9.65 9.27 -17.62
C ALA A 42 10.35 9.35 -16.23
N GLY A 43 10.71 10.56 -15.79
CA GLY A 43 11.33 10.78 -14.48
C GLY A 43 10.33 10.63 -13.35
N GLU A 44 9.11 11.14 -13.53
CA GLU A 44 7.98 10.99 -12.63
C GLU A 44 7.58 9.53 -12.45
N ILE A 45 7.52 8.77 -13.55
CA ILE A 45 7.28 7.32 -13.50
C ILE A 45 8.39 6.62 -12.71
N ALA A 46 9.65 6.90 -13.04
CA ALA A 46 10.79 6.28 -12.36
C ALA A 46 10.81 6.59 -10.86
N LEU A 47 10.49 7.83 -10.48
CA LEU A 47 10.43 8.27 -9.10
C LEU A 47 9.25 7.62 -8.35
N GLY A 48 8.06 7.60 -8.96
CA GLY A 48 6.88 6.95 -8.41
C GLY A 48 7.10 5.45 -8.18
N ILE A 49 7.66 4.76 -9.17
CA ILE A 49 8.00 3.34 -9.06
C ILE A 49 9.06 3.14 -7.96
N GLY A 50 10.15 3.91 -7.97
CA GLY A 50 11.23 3.77 -7.00
C GLY A 50 10.75 3.97 -5.56
N LEU A 51 9.98 5.04 -5.31
CA LEU A 51 9.40 5.30 -3.99
C LEU A 51 8.40 4.22 -3.58
N GLY A 52 7.55 3.77 -4.52
CA GLY A 52 6.58 2.73 -4.27
C GLY A 52 7.22 1.40 -3.89
N LEU A 53 8.25 0.97 -4.61
CA LEU A 53 8.99 -0.27 -4.29
C LEU A 53 9.58 -0.22 -2.87
N VAL A 54 10.21 0.90 -2.50
CA VAL A 54 10.78 1.09 -1.16
C VAL A 54 9.68 1.07 -0.09
N ALA A 55 8.57 1.77 -0.32
CA ALA A 55 7.45 1.82 0.60
C ALA A 55 6.79 0.44 0.78
N GLY A 56 6.54 -0.29 -0.31
CA GLY A 56 5.97 -1.63 -0.27
C GLY A 56 6.84 -2.65 0.44
N ALA A 57 8.16 -2.61 0.21
CA ALA A 57 9.11 -3.42 0.96
C ALA A 57 9.10 -3.08 2.47
N ALA A 58 8.98 -1.80 2.81
CA ALA A 58 8.87 -1.37 4.21
C ALA A 58 7.55 -1.81 4.86
N PHE A 59 6.43 -1.78 4.12
CA PHE A 59 5.13 -2.29 4.61
C PHE A 59 5.16 -3.79 4.84
N TYR A 60 5.75 -4.56 3.92
CA TYR A 60 5.94 -6.00 4.10
C TYR A 60 6.77 -6.28 5.36
N TYR A 61 7.90 -5.60 5.52
CA TYR A 61 8.80 -5.80 6.66
C TYR A 61 8.19 -5.40 8.00
N ARG A 62 7.42 -4.29 8.03
CA ARG A 62 6.72 -3.86 9.25
C ARG A 62 5.55 -4.76 9.56
N GLY A 63 4.74 -5.14 8.57
CA GLY A 63 3.57 -5.98 8.79
C GLY A 63 3.90 -7.46 9.07
N THR A 64 5.15 -7.88 8.93
CA THR A 64 5.64 -9.22 9.32
C THR A 64 6.34 -9.22 10.69
N ARG A 65 6.42 -8.06 11.36
CA ARG A 65 6.96 -7.93 12.71
C ARG A 65 5.92 -7.27 13.60
N SER A 66 5.79 -7.73 14.84
CA SER A 66 5.00 -6.99 15.82
C SER A 66 5.63 -5.60 16.00
N THR A 67 4.87 -4.57 15.65
CA THR A 67 5.30 -3.19 15.83
C THR A 67 4.43 -2.55 16.89
N ARG A 68 4.99 -1.61 17.67
CA ARG A 68 4.22 -0.86 18.69
C ARG A 68 2.99 -0.11 18.15
N LEU A 69 2.81 -0.04 16.83
CA LEU A 69 1.63 0.55 16.19
C LEU A 69 0.41 -0.39 16.18
N ASP A 70 0.57 -1.68 16.48
CA ASP A 70 -0.53 -2.64 16.54
C ASP A 70 -1.57 -2.27 17.63
N ASP A 71 -1.14 -1.52 18.65
CA ASP A 71 -1.99 -1.00 19.73
C ASP A 71 -2.75 0.29 19.37
N VAL A 72 -2.40 0.93 18.25
CA VAL A 72 -3.03 2.19 17.82
C VAL A 72 -4.28 1.86 17.01
N PRO A 73 -5.47 2.42 17.37
CA PRO A 73 -6.68 2.20 16.61
C PRO A 73 -6.46 2.54 15.12
N PRO A 74 -6.81 1.65 14.17
CA PRO A 74 -6.60 1.89 12.74
C PRO A 74 -7.18 3.22 12.27
N LEU A 75 -8.36 3.59 12.81
CA LEU A 75 -9.00 4.87 12.55
C LEU A 75 -8.12 6.07 12.91
N ALA A 76 -7.37 6.03 14.02
CA ALA A 76 -6.50 7.11 14.44
C ALA A 76 -5.30 7.30 13.48
N ILE A 77 -4.77 6.19 12.94
CA ILE A 77 -3.72 6.23 11.92
C ILE A 77 -4.26 6.86 10.64
N PHE A 78 -5.42 6.39 10.15
CA PHE A 78 -6.06 6.95 8.97
C PHE A 78 -6.39 8.44 9.14
N LEU A 79 -6.88 8.85 10.31
CA LEU A 79 -7.20 10.24 10.60
C LEU A 79 -5.95 11.12 10.62
N ALA A 80 -4.87 10.67 11.26
CA ALA A 80 -3.60 11.39 11.29
C ALA A 80 -2.99 11.54 9.88
N LEU A 81 -3.07 10.48 9.07
CA LEU A 81 -2.62 10.49 7.68
C LEU A 81 -3.48 11.46 6.85
N ALA A 82 -4.80 11.35 6.94
CA ALA A 82 -5.74 12.22 6.22
C ALA A 82 -5.54 13.70 6.59
N MET A 83 -5.33 14.00 7.87
CA MET A 83 -5.07 15.37 8.34
C MET A 83 -3.72 15.89 7.83
N THR A 84 -2.69 15.04 7.77
CA THR A 84 -1.39 15.40 7.18
C THR A 84 -1.56 15.71 5.69
N VAL A 85 -2.24 14.84 4.95
CA VAL A 85 -2.51 15.05 3.52
C VAL A 85 -3.30 16.34 3.32
N TYR A 86 -4.36 16.58 4.08
CA TYR A 86 -5.17 17.79 3.96
C TYR A 86 -4.38 19.08 4.22
N VAL A 87 -3.48 19.09 5.21
CA VAL A 87 -2.69 20.28 5.58
C VAL A 87 -1.58 20.56 4.57
N PHE A 88 -0.86 19.54 4.13
CA PHE A 88 0.30 19.71 3.25
C PHE A 88 -0.06 19.70 1.76
N PHE A 89 -1.20 19.12 1.41
CA PHE A 89 -1.65 18.90 0.04
C PHE A 89 -3.15 19.25 -0.10
N PRO A 90 -3.51 20.55 0.03
CA PRO A 90 -4.90 20.99 0.02
C PRO A 90 -5.60 20.74 -1.32
N GLU A 91 -4.84 20.63 -2.42
CA GLU A 91 -5.34 20.32 -3.76
C GLU A 91 -5.42 18.82 -4.04
N GLY A 92 -5.04 17.96 -3.08
CA GLY A 92 -4.88 16.53 -3.27
C GLY A 92 -3.42 16.10 -3.43
N LEU A 93 -3.18 14.80 -3.42
CA LEU A 93 -1.83 14.26 -3.53
C LEU A 93 -1.24 14.52 -4.92
N PRO A 94 0.07 14.76 -5.05
CA PRO A 94 0.71 14.80 -6.35
C PRO A 94 0.54 13.45 -7.07
N PRO A 95 0.27 13.43 -8.38
CA PRO A 95 0.07 12.18 -9.14
C PRO A 95 1.20 11.16 -8.96
N VAL A 96 2.44 11.63 -8.79
CA VAL A 96 3.62 10.79 -8.55
C VAL A 96 3.53 10.04 -7.22
N VAL A 97 2.99 10.68 -6.18
CA VAL A 97 2.77 10.06 -4.86
C VAL A 97 1.67 9.01 -4.96
N GLU A 98 0.61 9.29 -5.71
CA GLU A 98 -0.48 8.35 -5.96
C GLU A 98 0.01 7.11 -6.71
N LEU A 99 0.83 7.30 -7.74
CA LEU A 99 1.53 6.21 -8.43
C LEU A 99 2.41 5.40 -7.46
N ALA A 100 3.16 6.06 -6.58
CA ALA A 100 3.97 5.39 -5.58
C ALA A 100 3.14 4.57 -4.60
N ILE A 101 1.95 5.04 -4.19
CA ILE A 101 1.03 4.28 -3.35
C ILE A 101 0.58 3.01 -4.08
N VAL A 102 0.14 3.12 -5.35
CA VAL A 102 -0.26 1.95 -6.16
C VAL A 102 0.88 0.94 -6.24
N VAL A 103 2.08 1.38 -6.62
CA VAL A 103 3.25 0.50 -6.71
C VAL A 103 3.57 -0.12 -5.35
N GLY A 104 3.46 0.65 -4.26
CA GLY A 104 3.75 0.17 -2.90
C GLY A 104 2.80 -0.92 -2.42
N VAL A 105 1.49 -0.75 -2.59
CA VAL A 105 0.52 -1.77 -2.17
C VAL A 105 0.65 -3.06 -3.00
N TRP A 106 0.93 -2.95 -4.29
CA TRP A 106 1.20 -4.12 -5.14
C TRP A 106 2.52 -4.80 -4.79
N THR A 107 3.54 -4.03 -4.43
CA THR A 107 4.83 -4.58 -3.99
C THR A 107 4.66 -5.37 -2.68
N ASP A 108 3.93 -4.85 -1.68
CA ASP A 108 3.62 -5.59 -0.46
C ASP A 108 2.88 -6.90 -0.76
N ALA A 109 1.84 -6.84 -1.59
CA ALA A 109 1.06 -8.03 -1.98
C ALA A 109 1.92 -9.09 -2.68
N VAL A 110 2.78 -8.67 -3.62
CA VAL A 110 3.70 -9.57 -4.34
C VAL A 110 4.74 -10.19 -3.40
N LEU A 111 5.30 -9.42 -2.46
CA LEU A 111 6.28 -9.94 -1.50
C LEU A 111 5.65 -10.98 -0.56
N ARG A 112 4.42 -10.74 -0.07
CA ARG A 112 3.67 -11.71 0.75
C ARG A 112 3.31 -12.96 -0.04
N ALA A 113 2.86 -12.80 -1.29
CA ALA A 113 2.57 -13.93 -2.16
C ALA A 113 3.83 -14.75 -2.49
N GLY A 114 4.95 -14.09 -2.77
CA GLY A 114 6.24 -14.75 -3.02
C GLY A 114 6.76 -15.51 -1.81
N ALA A 115 6.61 -14.95 -0.61
CA ALA A 115 6.98 -15.62 0.64
C ALA A 115 6.14 -16.88 0.94
N LYS A 116 4.96 -17.05 0.33
CA LYS A 116 4.15 -18.28 0.43
C LYS A 116 4.71 -19.43 -0.42
N VAL A 117 5.46 -19.13 -1.48
CA VAL A 117 5.94 -20.12 -2.47
C VAL A 117 7.30 -20.72 -2.09
N VAL A 118 8.02 -20.11 -1.13
CA VAL A 118 9.33 -20.54 -0.62
C VAL A 118 9.16 -21.32 0.68
#